data_AF-A0A847ME42-F1
#
_entry.id   AF-A0A847ME42-F1
#
_cell.length_a   1.000
_cell.length_b   1.000
_cell.length_c   1.000
_cell.angle_alpha   90.00
_cell.angle_beta   90.00
_cell.angle_gamma   90.00
#
_symmetry.space_group_name_H-M   'P 1'
#
loop_
_entity.id
_entity.type
_entity.pdbx_description
1 polymer ?
#
loop_
_entity_poly.entity_id
_entity_poly.type
_entity_poly.pdbx_seq_one_letter_code
_entity_poly.pdbx_strand_id
1 'polypeptide(L)'
;MDRKTFIDKFTAQLKEWDAEIEKLEAKAQGAGADAKAEIQKQIHAFQEKKEAAQSKLEEAKKASEEAWEDLKSGAEKAFEDMKGAFKNAFSKFKL
;
A
#
# COMPACT_ATOMS: atom_id res chain seq x y z
N MET A 1 -3.67 -20.57 -3.07
CA MET A 1 -4.60 -19.57 -2.52
C MET A 1 -5.66 -19.34 -3.58
N ASP A 2 -6.94 -19.52 -3.24
CA ASP A 2 -8.04 -19.23 -4.16
C ASP A 2 -8.24 -17.72 -4.35
N ARG A 3 -8.96 -17.34 -5.42
CA ARG A 3 -9.18 -15.94 -5.80
C ARG A 3 -9.84 -15.11 -4.70
N LYS A 4 -10.81 -15.67 -3.99
CA LYS A 4 -11.53 -14.93 -2.95
C LYS A 4 -10.59 -14.63 -1.78
N THR A 5 -9.87 -15.65 -1.30
CA THR A 5 -8.88 -15.48 -0.22
C THR A 5 -7.79 -14.48 -0.60
N PHE A 6 -7.34 -14.49 -1.86
CA PHE A 6 -6.40 -13.51 -2.38
C PHE A 6 -6.95 -12.08 -2.27
N ILE A 7 -8.13 -11.85 -2.84
CA ILE A 7 -8.76 -10.53 -2.85
C ILE A 7 -9.00 -10.03 -1.42
N ASP A 8 -9.53 -10.87 -0.54
CA ASP A 8 -9.83 -10.51 0.85
C ASP A 8 -8.54 -10.14 1.61
N LYS A 9 -7.48 -10.94 1.48
CA LYS A 9 -6.18 -10.66 2.10
C LYS A 9 -5.63 -9.31 1.67
N PHE A 10 -5.56 -9.06 0.36
CA PHE A 10 -4.96 -7.85 -0.17
C PHE A 10 -5.83 -6.60 0.04
N THR A 11 -7.16 -6.76 0.06
CA THR A 11 -8.08 -5.69 0.49
C THR A 11 -7.87 -5.34 1.96
N ALA A 12 -7.67 -6.33 2.83
CA ALA A 12 -7.37 -6.08 4.25
C ALA A 12 -6.03 -5.35 4.41
N GLN A 13 -5.00 -5.71 3.63
CA GLN A 13 -3.72 -4.98 3.62
C GLN A 13 -3.87 -3.53 3.14
N LEU A 14 -4.67 -3.25 2.11
CA LEU A 14 -4.95 -1.86 1.67
C LEU A 14 -5.57 -1.03 2.81
N LYS A 15 -6.49 -1.62 3.57
CA LYS A 15 -7.12 -0.96 4.73
C LYS A 15 -6.14 -0.75 5.88
N GLU A 16 -5.25 -1.71 6.14
CA GLU A 16 -4.20 -1.56 7.14
C GLU A 16 -3.29 -0.37 6.79
N TRP A 17 -2.93 -0.25 5.53
CA TRP A 17 -2.12 0.87 5.03
C TRP A 17 -2.83 2.22 5.09
N ASP A 18 -4.15 2.26 4.88
CA ASP A 18 -4.94 3.48 5.12
C ASP A 18 -4.83 3.93 6.58
N ALA A 19 -5.03 3.01 7.52
CA ALA A 19 -4.92 3.32 8.94
C ALA A 19 -3.50 3.78 9.33
N GLU A 20 -2.46 3.21 8.73
CA GLU A 20 -1.09 3.66 8.96
C GLU A 20 -0.85 5.07 8.39
N ILE A 21 -1.37 5.39 7.20
CA ILE A 21 -1.34 6.75 6.63
C ILE A 21 -2.00 7.74 7.59
N GLU A 22 -3.20 7.43 8.10
CA GLU A 22 -3.91 8.31 9.04
C GLU A 22 -3.09 8.57 10.32
N LYS A 23 -2.43 7.53 10.87
CA LYS A 23 -1.53 7.69 12.03
C LYS A 23 -0.35 8.61 11.72
N LEU A 24 0.19 8.52 10.51
CA LEU A 24 1.31 9.35 10.07
C LEU A 24 0.90 10.79 9.84
N GLU A 25 -0.27 11.03 9.24
CA GLU A 25 -0.84 12.36 9.10
C GLU A 25 -1.05 13.00 10.47
N ALA A 26 -1.60 12.26 11.44
CA ALA A 26 -1.77 12.74 12.81
C ALA A 26 -0.41 13.08 13.47
N LYS A 27 0.61 12.24 13.31
CA LYS A 27 1.98 12.55 13.78
C LYS A 27 2.57 13.78 13.10
N ALA A 28 2.33 13.96 11.80
CA ALA A 28 2.81 15.12 11.05
C ALA A 28 2.20 16.43 11.55
N GLN A 29 0.93 16.42 12.02
CA GLN A 29 0.31 17.61 12.61
C GLN A 29 0.97 18.06 13.92
N GLY A 30 1.50 17.11 14.71
CA GLY A 30 2.24 17.40 15.94
C GLY A 30 3.73 17.64 15.76
N ALA A 31 4.26 17.49 14.53
CA ALA A 31 5.67 17.62 14.23
C ALA A 31 6.05 19.07 13.84
N GLY A 32 7.34 19.41 13.96
CA GLY A 32 7.87 20.68 13.43
C GLY A 32 7.73 20.79 11.91
N ALA A 33 7.82 22.01 11.36
CA ALA A 33 7.54 22.29 9.95
C ALA A 33 8.34 21.41 8.97
N ASP A 34 9.65 21.24 9.18
CA ASP A 34 10.50 20.40 8.34
C ASP A 34 10.11 18.91 8.40
N ALA A 35 9.84 18.41 9.61
CA ALA A 35 9.42 17.02 9.82
C ALA A 35 8.03 16.76 9.21
N LYS A 36 7.10 17.70 9.34
CA LYS A 36 5.78 17.64 8.69
C LYS A 36 5.91 17.56 7.17
N ALA A 37 6.74 18.40 6.56
CA ALA A 37 6.98 18.39 5.12
C ALA A 37 7.59 17.05 4.66
N GLU A 38 8.54 16.49 5.41
CA GLU A 38 9.12 15.18 5.08
C GLU A 38 8.10 14.05 5.20
N ILE A 39 7.31 14.01 6.28
CA ILE A 39 6.26 13.00 6.47
C ILE A 39 5.22 13.08 5.35
N GLN A 40 4.74 14.28 5.02
CA GLN A 40 3.77 14.48 3.93
C GLN A 40 4.31 13.99 2.59
N LYS A 41 5.58 14.23 2.29
CA LYS A 41 6.23 13.71 1.08
C LYS A 41 6.26 12.18 1.06
N GLN A 42 6.54 11.53 2.19
CA GLN A 42 6.53 10.07 2.28
C GLN A 42 5.12 9.49 2.16
N ILE A 43 4.12 10.15 2.77
CA ILE A 43 2.71 9.77 2.64
C ILE A 43 2.27 9.82 1.18
N HIS A 44 2.57 10.91 0.47
CA HIS A 44 2.20 11.04 -0.94
C HIS A 44 2.81 9.93 -1.80
N ALA A 45 4.13 9.69 -1.65
CA ALA A 45 4.81 8.61 -2.37
C ALA A 45 4.26 7.21 -2.03
N PHE A 46 3.74 7.03 -0.81
CA PHE A 46 3.10 5.79 -0.39
C PHE A 46 1.68 5.65 -0.95
N GLN A 47 0.90 6.73 -1.00
CA GLN A 47 -0.42 6.78 -1.61
C GLN A 47 -0.37 6.42 -3.10
N GLU A 48 0.58 6.97 -3.86
CA GLU A 48 0.75 6.63 -5.29
C GLU A 48 0.97 5.12 -5.50
N LYS A 49 1.76 4.48 -4.64
CA LYS A 49 1.99 3.03 -4.70
C LYS A 49 0.76 2.23 -4.27
N LYS A 50 0.01 2.73 -3.29
CA LYS A 50 -1.27 2.15 -2.84
C LYS A 50 -2.29 2.14 -3.96
N GLU A 51 -2.43 3.24 -4.69
CA GLU A 51 -3.32 3.31 -5.84
C GLU A 51 -2.92 2.33 -6.94
N ALA A 52 -1.62 2.19 -7.22
CA ALA A 52 -1.12 1.19 -8.17
C ALA A 52 -1.44 -0.25 -7.72
N ALA A 53 -1.22 -0.59 -6.45
CA ALA A 53 -1.53 -1.90 -5.88
C ALA A 53 -3.05 -2.19 -5.90
N GLN A 54 -3.88 -1.18 -5.58
CA GLN A 54 -5.34 -1.29 -5.64
C GLN A 54 -5.82 -1.51 -7.08
N SER A 55 -5.26 -0.80 -8.05
CA SER A 55 -5.57 -0.99 -9.47
C SER A 55 -5.25 -2.42 -9.92
N LYS A 56 -4.06 -2.92 -9.56
CA LYS A 56 -3.65 -4.31 -9.87
C LYS A 56 -4.56 -5.35 -9.22
N LEU A 57 -5.01 -5.12 -7.99
CA LEU A 57 -5.95 -6.00 -7.31
C LEU A 57 -7.31 -6.04 -8.03
N GLU A 58 -7.81 -4.89 -8.48
CA GLU A 58 -9.05 -4.79 -9.23
C GLU A 58 -8.95 -5.42 -10.62
N GLU A 59 -7.80 -5.31 -11.30
CA GLU A 59 -7.50 -6.05 -12.53
C GLU A 59 -7.54 -7.57 -12.29
N ALA A 60 -6.83 -8.06 -11.26
CA ALA A 60 -6.81 -9.48 -10.90
C ALA A 60 -8.20 -10.02 -10.54
N LYS A 61 -9.01 -9.23 -9.83
CA LYS A 61 -10.39 -9.58 -9.48
C LYS A 61 -11.30 -9.77 -10.70
N LYS A 62 -11.07 -8.99 -11.76
CA LYS A 62 -11.83 -9.06 -13.02
C LYS A 62 -11.23 -10.05 -14.03
N ALA A 63 -10.12 -10.69 -13.69
CA ALA A 63 -9.43 -11.63 -14.57
C ALA A 63 -10.29 -12.85 -14.93
N SER A 64 -10.17 -13.32 -16.17
CA SER A 64 -10.57 -14.68 -16.55
C SER A 64 -9.74 -15.72 -15.77
N GLU A 65 -10.16 -16.98 -15.77
CA GLU A 65 -9.39 -18.06 -15.13
C GLU A 65 -7.99 -18.21 -15.77
N GLU A 66 -7.90 -18.09 -17.09
CA GLU A 66 -6.64 -18.21 -17.84
C GLU A 66 -5.63 -17.08 -17.52
N ALA A 67 -6.12 -15.86 -17.27
CA ALA A 67 -5.28 -14.70 -16.96
C ALA A 67 -5.03 -14.51 -15.45
N TRP A 68 -5.61 -15.36 -14.61
CA TRP A 68 -5.61 -15.19 -13.17
C TRP A 68 -4.21 -15.23 -12.57
N GLU A 69 -3.41 -16.24 -12.91
CA GLU A 69 -2.10 -16.43 -12.29
C GLU A 69 -1.11 -15.32 -12.66
N ASP A 70 -1.15 -14.82 -13.90
CA ASP A 70 -0.32 -13.68 -14.33
C ASP A 70 -0.70 -12.39 -13.61
N LEU A 71 -2.00 -12.06 -13.55
CA LEU A 71 -2.47 -10.85 -12.90
C LEU A 71 -2.30 -10.90 -11.38
N LYS A 72 -2.49 -12.07 -10.78
CA LYS A 72 -2.20 -12.34 -9.37
C LYS A 72 -0.73 -12.06 -9.06
N SER A 73 0.21 -12.60 -9.84
CA SER A 73 1.65 -12.36 -9.66
C SER A 73 1.99 -10.86 -9.79
N GLY A 74 1.39 -10.17 -10.76
CA GLY A 74 1.52 -8.72 -10.92
C GLY A 74 1.01 -7.92 -9.71
N ALA A 75 -0.11 -8.33 -9.14
CA ALA A 75 -0.64 -7.76 -7.91
C ALA A 75 0.27 -8.05 -6.71
N GLU A 76 0.71 -9.30 -6.50
CA GLU A 76 1.61 -9.66 -5.40
C GLU A 76 2.88 -8.80 -5.40
N LYS A 77 3.49 -8.62 -6.57
CA LYS A 77 4.67 -7.77 -6.73
C LYS A 77 4.39 -6.32 -6.36
N ALA A 78 3.26 -5.75 -6.79
CA ALA A 78 2.88 -4.37 -6.44
C ALA A 78 2.72 -4.21 -4.91
N PHE A 79 2.15 -5.21 -4.24
CA PHE A 79 2.01 -5.22 -2.78
C PHE A 79 3.35 -5.40 -2.06
N GLU A 80 4.28 -6.20 -2.58
CA GLU A 80 5.64 -6.33 -2.05
C GLU A 80 6.43 -5.02 -2.17
N ASP A 81 6.36 -4.36 -3.33
CA ASP A 81 7.00 -3.07 -3.57
C ASP A 81 6.47 -1.99 -2.61
N MET A 82 5.16 -2.01 -2.33
CA MET A 82 4.54 -1.16 -1.31
C MET A 82 5.08 -1.45 0.08
N LYS A 83 5.14 -2.73 0.48
CA LYS A 83 5.63 -3.13 1.79
C LYS A 83 7.09 -2.70 1.98
N GLY A 84 7.90 -2.81 0.94
CA GLY A 84 9.27 -2.30 0.91
C GLY A 84 9.32 -0.78 1.07
N ALA A 85 8.47 -0.05 0.34
CA ALA A 85 8.36 1.40 0.45
C ALA A 85 7.95 1.85 1.84
N PHE A 86 6.94 1.19 2.44
CA PHE A 86 6.49 1.43 3.81
C PHE A 86 7.65 1.25 4.79
N LYS A 87 8.32 0.09 4.76
CA LYS A 87 9.44 -0.18 5.65
C LYS A 87 10.56 0.85 5.51
N ASN A 88 10.89 1.26 4.29
CA ASN A 88 11.94 2.25 4.04
C ASN A 88 11.55 3.66 4.49
N ALA A 89 10.32 4.10 4.19
CA ALA A 89 9.80 5.40 4.56
C ALA A 89 9.65 5.52 6.09
N PHE A 90 9.16 4.48 6.75
CA PHE A 90 8.77 4.52 8.16
C PHE A 90 9.82 4.01 9.14
N SER A 91 10.85 3.30 8.65
CA SER A 91 12.03 2.97 9.47
C SER A 91 12.72 4.21 10.06
N LYS A 92 12.69 5.33 9.32
CA LYS A 92 13.28 6.61 9.76
C LYS A 92 12.49 7.28 10.89
N PHE A 93 11.18 7.05 10.94
CA PHE A 93 10.30 7.66 11.93
C PHE A 93 10.17 6.83 13.22
N LYS A 94 10.89 5.69 13.34
CA LYS A 94 10.81 4.74 14.46
C LYS A 94 9.36 4.56 14.96
N LEU A 95 8.48 4.18 14.03
CA LEU A 95 7.15 3.69 14.37
C LEU A 95 7.23 2.31 15.02
#